data_AF-X0ZMQ9-F1
#
_entry.id   AF-X0ZMQ9-F1
#
_cell.length_a   1.000
_cell.length_b   1.000
_cell.length_c   1.000
_cell.angle_alpha   90.00
_cell.angle_beta   90.00
_cell.angle_gamma   90.00
#
_symmetry.space_group_name_H-M   'P 1'
#
loop_
_entity.id
_entity.type
_entity.pdbx_description
1 polymer ?
#
loop_
_entity_poly.entity_id
_entity_poly.type
_entity_poly.pdbx_seq_one_letter_code
_entity_poly.pdbx_strand_id
1 'polypeptide(L)'
;MIPYPQTFTYAPRPGYKYLVFGMTMSRVRDFATGDTLTTDDYGFYHRHGQMKYHWDPGVESIYEFNYPHWLEITTEDPVEMVFYNNTGLTIIQDFSIWMFECGTEQWREYVLPYLKGHYKLFDTIGKMSEAELRKIVGVK
;
A
#
# COMPACT_ATOMS: atom_id res chain seq x y z
N MET A 1 9.15 27.98 6.31
CA MET A 1 8.01 27.33 5.64
C MET A 1 8.58 26.22 4.77
N ILE A 2 8.18 24.97 4.97
CA ILE A 2 8.62 23.86 4.11
C ILE A 2 7.94 24.07 2.74
N PRO A 3 8.68 24.08 1.62
CA PRO A 3 8.07 24.30 0.30
C PRO A 3 7.13 23.14 -0.04
N TYR A 4 5.90 23.41 -0.44
CA TYR A 4 4.97 22.38 -0.94
C TYR A 4 4.86 22.45 -2.47
N PRO A 5 4.69 21.30 -3.15
CA PRO A 5 4.55 19.96 -2.58
C PRO A 5 5.87 19.34 -2.12
N GLN A 6 5.78 18.40 -1.18
CA GLN A 6 6.91 17.55 -0.76
C GLN A 6 6.83 16.20 -1.47
N THR A 7 7.91 15.81 -2.15
CA THR A 7 7.95 14.54 -2.89
C THR A 7 8.83 13.54 -2.18
N PHE A 8 8.28 12.35 -1.94
CA PHE A 8 9.00 11.19 -1.46
C PHE A 8 9.02 10.14 -2.56
N THR A 9 10.21 9.73 -2.94
CA THR A 9 10.41 8.65 -3.90
C THR A 9 11.23 7.56 -3.25
N TYR A 10 10.81 6.32 -3.43
CA TYR A 10 11.50 5.17 -2.87
C TYR A 10 11.57 4.04 -3.90
N ALA A 11 12.79 3.55 -4.12
CA ALA A 11 13.12 2.53 -5.11
C ALA A 11 14.04 1.46 -4.49
N PRO A 12 13.97 0.20 -4.93
CA PRO A 12 14.92 -0.82 -4.51
C PRO A 12 16.33 -0.51 -5.01
N ARG A 13 17.32 -1.04 -4.30
CA ARG A 13 18.69 -1.07 -4.79
C ARG A 13 18.82 -1.97 -6.04
N PRO A 14 19.82 -1.74 -6.91
CA PRO A 14 20.02 -2.57 -8.10
C PRO A 14 20.09 -4.06 -7.76
N GLY A 15 19.36 -4.88 -8.54
CA GLY A 15 19.27 -6.34 -8.34
C GLY A 15 18.23 -6.80 -7.32
N TYR A 16 17.47 -5.88 -6.72
CA TYR A 16 16.39 -6.17 -5.78
C TYR A 16 15.05 -5.62 -6.27
N LYS A 17 13.98 -6.11 -5.66
CA LYS A 17 12.60 -5.65 -5.82
C LYS A 17 11.96 -5.45 -4.46
N TYR A 18 11.04 -4.49 -4.37
CA TYR A 18 10.13 -4.41 -3.23
C TYR A 18 8.75 -4.91 -3.62
N LEU A 19 8.12 -5.61 -2.70
CA LEU A 19 6.70 -5.87 -2.72
C LEU A 19 6.08 -5.06 -1.60
N VAL A 20 5.45 -3.94 -1.93
CA VAL A 20 4.53 -3.29 -1.00
C VAL A 20 3.29 -4.17 -0.94
N PHE A 21 2.72 -4.35 0.25
CA PHE A 21 1.48 -5.10 0.47
C PHE A 21 0.49 -4.37 1.37
N GLY A 22 0.89 -3.21 1.90
CA GLY A 22 0.02 -2.37 2.71
C GLY A 22 0.61 -0.99 2.93
N MET A 23 -0.28 -0.04 3.17
CA MET A 23 0.04 1.31 3.63
C MET A 23 -0.96 1.66 4.71
N THR A 24 -0.48 2.14 5.86
CA THR A 24 -1.33 2.52 6.98
C THR A 24 -1.02 3.92 7.43
N MET A 25 -2.07 4.67 7.71
CA MET A 25 -2.01 6.09 8.01
C MET A 25 -2.73 6.36 9.33
N SER A 26 -2.07 7.09 10.24
CA SER A 26 -2.73 7.56 11.46
C SER A 26 -3.75 8.65 11.16
N ARG A 27 -4.43 9.12 12.21
CA ARG A 27 -5.17 10.37 12.15
C ARG A 27 -4.25 11.54 11.85
N VAL A 28 -4.76 12.46 11.05
CA VAL A 28 -4.17 13.78 10.82
C VAL A 28 -4.36 14.63 12.07
N ARG A 29 -3.30 15.31 12.51
CA ARG A 29 -3.36 16.20 13.67
C ARG A 29 -2.69 17.53 13.39
N ASP A 30 -3.15 18.57 14.06
CA ASP A 30 -2.44 19.84 14.14
C ASP A 30 -1.22 19.66 15.06
N PHE A 31 -0.04 20.03 14.56
CA PHE A 31 1.20 19.99 15.33
C PHE A 31 1.16 20.88 16.58
N ALA A 32 0.48 22.03 16.51
CA ALA A 32 0.50 23.02 17.59
C ALA A 32 -0.36 22.60 18.79
N THR A 33 -1.52 21.99 18.54
CA THR A 33 -2.50 21.62 19.56
C THR A 33 -2.53 20.12 19.86
N GLY A 34 -2.13 19.29 18.90
CA GLY A 34 -2.30 17.84 18.95
C GLY A 34 -3.71 17.37 18.58
N ASP A 35 -4.62 18.28 18.27
CA ASP A 35 -6.02 17.97 17.96
C ASP A 35 -6.12 17.22 16.63
N THR A 36 -7.05 16.27 16.57
CA THR A 36 -7.35 15.55 15.34
C THR A 36 -8.07 16.47 14.35
N LEU A 37 -7.65 16.44 13.10
CA LEU A 37 -8.24 17.21 12.01
C LEU A 37 -9.02 16.27 11.08
N THR A 38 -10.24 16.68 10.73
CA THR A 38 -11.01 16.08 9.63
C THR A 38 -11.01 17.07 8.47
N THR A 39 -10.22 16.78 7.44
CA THR A 39 -10.01 17.70 6.31
C THR A 39 -9.62 16.94 5.04
N ASP A 40 -9.99 17.49 3.88
CA ASP A 40 -9.53 17.10 2.55
C ASP A 40 -8.51 18.09 1.95
N ASP A 41 -8.20 19.18 2.66
CA ASP A 41 -7.19 20.20 2.28
C ASP A 41 -5.74 19.74 2.54
N TYR A 42 -5.58 18.57 3.16
CA TYR A 42 -4.31 17.87 3.33
C TYR A 42 -4.46 16.44 2.79
N GLY A 43 -3.40 15.96 2.15
CA GLY A 43 -3.35 14.61 1.59
C GLY A 43 -2.14 14.44 0.70
N PHE A 44 -2.15 13.38 -0.09
CA PHE A 44 -1.07 13.10 -1.01
C PHE A 44 -1.59 12.43 -2.27
N TYR A 45 -0.92 12.72 -3.37
CA TYR A 45 -1.03 11.85 -4.52
C TYR A 45 0.01 10.75 -4.40
N HIS A 46 -0.33 9.55 -4.87
CA HIS A 46 0.69 8.52 -5.03
C HIS A 46 0.60 7.78 -6.36
N ARG A 47 1.71 7.14 -6.71
CA ARG A 47 1.84 6.26 -7.87
C ARG A 47 2.74 5.08 -7.54
N HIS A 48 2.42 4.01 -8.25
CA HIS A 48 3.15 2.76 -8.43
C HIS A 48 2.79 2.35 -9.85
N GLY A 49 3.68 1.84 -10.71
CA GLY A 49 3.33 1.64 -12.12
C GLY A 49 2.27 0.58 -12.38
N GLN A 50 1.85 -0.16 -11.36
CA GLN A 50 0.68 -1.03 -11.42
C GLN A 50 -0.64 -0.34 -11.03
N MET A 51 -0.63 0.92 -10.58
CA MET A 51 -1.83 1.72 -10.36
C MET A 51 -1.72 3.12 -10.97
N LYS A 52 -2.87 3.73 -11.23
CA LYS A 52 -2.92 5.11 -11.71
C LYS A 52 -2.60 6.07 -10.56
N TYR A 53 -2.03 7.21 -10.93
CA TYR A 53 -1.86 8.35 -10.03
C TYR A 53 -3.23 8.73 -9.45
N HIS A 54 -3.36 8.71 -8.14
CA HIS A 54 -4.60 9.09 -7.47
C HIS A 54 -4.34 9.83 -6.17
N TRP A 55 -5.37 10.56 -5.74
CA TRP A 55 -5.38 11.39 -4.55
C TRP A 55 -5.96 10.61 -3.38
N ASP A 56 -5.19 10.54 -2.30
CA ASP A 56 -5.66 10.13 -1.00
C ASP A 56 -5.76 11.38 -0.12
N PRO A 57 -6.98 11.84 0.24
CA PRO A 57 -7.10 12.84 1.29
C PRO A 57 -6.54 12.27 2.59
N GLY A 58 -6.15 13.12 3.54
CA GLY A 58 -5.55 12.73 4.83
C GLY A 58 -6.49 11.92 5.73
N VAL A 59 -6.85 10.72 5.28
CA VAL A 59 -7.75 9.79 5.94
C VAL A 59 -6.94 8.83 6.79
N GLU A 60 -7.52 8.45 7.92
CA GLU A 60 -7.01 7.36 8.75
C GLU A 60 -7.24 6.03 8.02
N SER A 61 -6.19 5.22 7.87
CA SER A 61 -6.30 3.92 7.22
C SER A 61 -5.52 2.87 7.98
N ILE A 62 -5.96 2.61 9.21
CA ILE A 62 -5.21 1.71 10.08
C ILE A 62 -5.46 0.24 9.70
N TYR A 63 -6.68 -0.17 9.30
CA TYR A 63 -6.97 -1.57 8.92
C TYR A 63 -8.25 -1.79 8.05
N GLU A 64 -8.72 -0.81 7.26
CA GLU A 64 -10.01 -0.94 6.54
C GLU A 64 -9.92 -1.39 5.07
N PHE A 65 -8.74 -1.77 4.59
CA PHE A 65 -8.60 -2.25 3.21
C PHE A 65 -8.82 -3.76 3.10
N ASN A 66 -9.88 -4.13 2.36
CA ASN A 66 -10.19 -5.52 1.99
C ASN A 66 -9.26 -6.09 0.90
N TYR A 67 -8.13 -5.43 0.59
CA TYR A 67 -7.26 -5.88 -0.50
C TYR A 67 -5.79 -5.68 -0.13
N PRO A 68 -4.97 -6.75 -0.09
CA PRO A 68 -3.53 -6.59 -0.06
C PRO A 68 -3.08 -5.95 -1.38
N HIS A 69 -2.51 -4.75 -1.30
CA HIS A 69 -1.93 -4.07 -2.44
C HIS A 69 -0.61 -4.73 -2.81
N TRP A 70 -0.61 -5.88 -3.48
CA TRP A 70 0.61 -6.54 -3.94
C TRP A 70 1.25 -5.76 -5.09
N LEU A 71 2.00 -4.71 -4.75
CA LEU A 71 2.60 -3.79 -5.68
C LEU A 71 4.10 -4.07 -5.79
N GLU A 72 4.52 -4.50 -6.97
CA GLU A 72 5.92 -4.69 -7.33
C GLU A 72 6.55 -3.34 -7.65
N ILE A 73 7.64 -3.01 -6.97
CA ILE A 73 8.43 -1.79 -7.16
C ILE A 73 9.79 -2.17 -7.72
N THR A 74 10.22 -1.47 -8.76
CA THR A 74 11.54 -1.62 -9.37
C THR A 74 12.30 -0.30 -9.39
N THR A 75 13.57 -0.35 -9.78
CA THR A 75 14.39 0.86 -9.98
C THR A 75 13.82 1.78 -11.06
N GLU A 76 13.16 1.22 -12.07
CA GLU A 76 12.56 1.93 -13.20
C GLU A 76 11.16 2.44 -12.88
N ASP A 77 10.50 1.83 -11.89
CA ASP A 77 9.15 2.14 -11.48
C ASP A 77 9.05 2.24 -9.94
N PRO A 78 9.56 3.35 -9.37
CA PRO A 78 9.57 3.56 -7.93
C PRO A 78 8.19 3.92 -7.40
N VAL A 79 8.04 3.83 -6.07
CA VAL A 79 6.92 4.50 -5.38
C VAL A 79 7.19 5.99 -5.35
N GLU A 80 6.16 6.76 -5.70
CA GLU A 80 6.16 8.21 -5.62
C GLU A 80 4.97 8.65 -4.78
N MET A 81 5.22 9.49 -3.79
CA MET A 81 4.20 10.14 -2.97
C MET A 81 4.47 11.65 -2.97
N VAL A 82 3.43 12.43 -3.27
CA VAL A 82 3.51 13.89 -3.38
C VAL A 82 2.50 14.49 -2.42
N PHE A 83 3.00 15.07 -1.34
CA PHE A 83 2.19 15.60 -0.24
C PHE A 83 1.82 17.05 -0.47
N TYR A 84 0.56 17.38 -0.18
CA TYR A 84 -0.03 18.70 -0.26
C TYR A 84 -0.63 19.09 1.08
N ASN A 85 -0.45 20.35 1.46
CA ASN A 85 -1.01 20.91 2.67
C ASN A 85 -1.50 22.34 2.41
N ASN A 86 -2.81 22.49 2.20
CA ASN A 86 -3.48 23.77 1.99
C ASN A 86 -4.24 24.25 3.24
N THR A 87 -4.11 23.56 4.37
CA THR A 87 -4.86 23.84 5.61
C THR A 87 -4.45 25.15 6.30
N GLY A 88 -3.28 25.69 5.96
CA GLY A 88 -2.66 26.80 6.68
C GLY A 88 -2.09 26.41 8.05
N LEU A 89 -2.18 25.12 8.44
CA LEU A 89 -1.67 24.57 9.69
C LEU A 89 -0.39 23.75 9.45
N THR A 90 0.37 23.50 10.51
CA THR A 90 1.43 22.48 10.47
C THR A 90 0.82 21.14 10.83
N ILE A 91 0.86 20.20 9.91
CA ILE A 91 0.20 18.89 10.04
C ILE A 91 1.20 17.83 10.48
N ILE A 92 0.75 16.92 11.36
CA ILE A 92 1.42 15.64 11.61
C ILE A 92 0.48 14.47 11.29
N GLN A 93 1.01 13.49 10.58
CA GLN A 93 0.36 12.21 10.34
C GLN A 93 1.46 11.14 10.23
N ASP A 94 1.26 10.01 10.89
CA ASP A 94 2.18 8.88 10.85
C ASP A 94 1.83 7.99 9.65
N PHE A 95 2.86 7.70 8.85
CA PHE A 95 2.76 6.85 7.66
C PHE A 95 3.61 5.59 7.87
N SER A 96 3.03 4.42 7.62
CA SER A 96 3.76 3.15 7.58
C SER A 96 3.52 2.45 6.25
N ILE A 97 4.61 2.11 5.56
CA ILE A 97 4.57 1.33 4.33
C ILE A 97 5.08 -0.07 4.66
N TRP A 98 4.25 -1.06 4.39
CA TRP A 98 4.53 -2.46 4.65
C TRP A 98 5.08 -3.10 3.40
N MET A 99 6.35 -3.50 3.45
CA MET A 99 7.05 -4.02 2.30
C MET A 99 7.98 -5.18 2.64
N PHE A 100 8.25 -5.99 1.63
CA PHE A 100 9.29 -7.02 1.63
C PHE A 100 10.30 -6.72 0.52
N GLU A 101 11.58 -6.90 0.82
CA GLU A 101 12.66 -6.82 -0.17
C GLU A 101 13.13 -8.22 -0.58
N CYS A 102 13.28 -8.43 -1.89
CA CYS A 102 13.81 -9.66 -2.46
C CYS A 102 14.83 -9.39 -3.55
N GLY A 103 15.80 -10.29 -3.73
CA GLY A 103 16.61 -10.29 -4.93
C GLY A 103 15.77 -10.63 -6.18
N THR A 104 16.11 -10.04 -7.31
CA THR A 104 15.36 -10.20 -8.58
C THR A 104 15.29 -11.66 -9.03
N GLU A 105 16.34 -12.44 -8.81
CA GLU A 105 16.37 -13.88 -9.13
C GLU A 105 15.40 -14.65 -8.24
N GLN A 106 15.47 -14.46 -6.93
CA GLN A 106 14.58 -15.13 -5.97
C GLN A 106 13.11 -14.71 -6.16
N TRP A 107 12.87 -13.45 -6.57
CA TRP A 107 11.55 -12.98 -6.95
C TRP A 107 10.97 -13.81 -8.09
N ARG A 108 11.77 -14.01 -9.15
CA ARG A 108 11.37 -14.76 -10.34
C ARG A 108 11.19 -16.25 -10.06
N GLU A 109 12.11 -16.85 -9.31
CA GLU A 109 12.16 -18.30 -9.10
C GLU A 109 11.17 -18.78 -8.04
N TYR A 110 10.99 -18.02 -6.96
CA TYR A 110 10.26 -18.51 -5.77
C TYR A 110 9.05 -17.64 -5.43
N VAL A 111 9.24 -16.34 -5.25
CA VAL A 111 8.21 -15.47 -4.67
C VAL A 111 7.02 -15.30 -5.60
N LEU A 112 7.25 -14.90 -6.86
CA LEU A 112 6.18 -14.66 -7.80
C LEU A 112 5.37 -15.93 -8.11
N PRO A 113 5.99 -17.11 -8.36
CA PRO A 113 5.25 -18.36 -8.50
C PRO A 113 4.41 -18.71 -7.27
N TYR A 114 4.97 -18.54 -6.06
CA TYR A 114 4.27 -18.82 -4.81
C TYR A 114 3.03 -17.91 -4.63
N LEU A 115 3.17 -16.60 -4.85
CA LEU A 115 2.07 -15.64 -4.73
C LEU A 115 0.99 -15.89 -5.78
N LYS A 116 1.36 -16.19 -7.03
CA LYS A 116 0.41 -16.60 -8.08
C LYS A 116 -0.33 -17.89 -7.72
N GLY A 117 0.37 -18.85 -7.10
CA GLY A 117 -0.21 -20.07 -6.59
C GLY A 117 -1.27 -19.81 -5.51
N HIS A 118 -0.96 -18.94 -4.54
CA HIS A 118 -1.89 -18.53 -3.49
C HIS A 118 -3.12 -17.83 -4.07
N TYR A 119 -2.92 -16.84 -4.95
CA TYR A 119 -4.01 -16.15 -5.61
C TYR A 119 -4.93 -17.13 -6.35
N LYS A 120 -4.35 -18.02 -7.17
CA LYS A 120 -5.12 -19.02 -7.93
C LYS A 120 -5.88 -19.98 -7.02
N LEU A 121 -5.27 -20.40 -5.91
CA LEU A 121 -5.92 -21.27 -4.93
C LEU A 121 -7.16 -20.59 -4.35
N PHE A 122 -7.02 -19.37 -3.83
CA PHE A 122 -8.14 -18.63 -3.23
C PHE A 122 -9.21 -18.25 -4.25
N ASP A 123 -8.84 -17.85 -5.47
CA ASP A 123 -9.79 -17.60 -6.56
C ASP A 123 -10.59 -18.87 -6.93
N THR A 124 -9.91 -20.03 -6.95
CA THR A 124 -10.56 -21.31 -7.22
C THR A 124 -11.52 -21.69 -6.08
N ILE A 125 -11.10 -21.55 -4.82
CA ILE A 125 -11.93 -21.79 -3.63
C ILE A 125 -13.15 -20.85 -3.62
N GLY A 126 -12.97 -19.57 -3.91
CA GLY A 126 -14.06 -18.58 -3.91
C GLY A 126 -15.13 -18.81 -4.99
N LYS A 127 -14.83 -19.59 -6.03
CA LYS A 127 -15.78 -19.98 -7.09
C LYS A 127 -16.55 -21.27 -6.79
N MET A 128 -16.18 -22.00 -5.74
CA MET A 128 -16.84 -23.24 -5.35
C MET A 128 -18.13 -22.95 -4.58
N SER A 129 -19.10 -23.85 -4.71
CA SER A 129 -20.26 -23.89 -3.82
C SER A 129 -19.86 -24.34 -2.41
N GLU A 130 -20.68 -24.00 -1.42
CA GLU A 130 -20.46 -24.44 -0.02
C GLU A 130 -20.38 -25.98 0.08
N ALA A 131 -21.18 -26.70 -0.72
CA ALA A 131 -21.17 -28.17 -0.76
C ALA A 131 -19.85 -28.74 -1.30
N GLU A 132 -19.24 -28.10 -2.30
CA GLU A 132 -17.93 -28.48 -2.83
C GLU A 132 -16.81 -28.18 -1.82
N LEU A 133 -16.89 -27.03 -1.15
CA LEU A 133 -15.95 -26.66 -0.10
C LEU A 133 -15.97 -27.68 1.05
N ARG A 134 -17.15 -28.02 1.58
CA ARG A 134 -17.31 -29.01 2.67
C ARG A 134 -16.69 -30.37 2.34
N LYS A 135 -16.78 -30.82 1.09
CA LYS A 135 -16.13 -32.07 0.63
C LYS A 135 -14.61 -32.02 0.69
N ILE A 136 -14.01 -30.86 0.40
CA ILE A 136 -12.55 -30.67 0.41
C ILE A 136 -12.03 -30.49 1.84
N VAL A 137 -12.68 -29.65 2.65
CA VAL A 137 -12.22 -29.37 4.03
C VAL A 137 -12.56 -30.50 5.03
N GLY A 138 -13.31 -31.52 4.62
CA GLY A 138 -13.63 -32.67 5.47
C GLY A 138 -14.53 -32.34 6.66
N VAL A 139 -15.20 -31.19 6.63
CA VAL A 139 -16.15 -30.79 7.67
C VAL A 139 -17.49 -31.45 7.34
N LYS A 140 -17.84 -32.47 8.12
CA LYS A 140 -19.15 -33.15 8.07
C LYS A 140 -20.27 -32.19 8.47
#